data_AF-A0A929JSM4-F1
#
_entry.id   AF-A0A929JSM4-F1
#
_cell.length_a   1.000
_cell.length_b   1.000
_cell.length_c   1.000
_cell.angle_alpha   90.00
_cell.angle_beta   90.00
_cell.angle_gamma   90.00
#
_symmetry.space_group_name_H-M   'P 1'
#
loop_
_entity.id
_entity.type
_entity.pdbx_description
1 polymer ?
#
loop_
_entity_poly.entity_id
_entity_poly.type
_entity_poly.pdbx_seq_one_letter_code
_entity_poly.pdbx_strand_id
1 'polypeptide(L)'
;MALVSKGFGKVGYCDFNVLFPDSLRSIVGPREDADLLMFLTAYLRSNLARYFIFHTSANWGSERDQIHLGELLRVPFPLPGNESASPDARRIVKQVARKIGKLSNKLQDTLSQLKANAKRQSLFDKYEVDISRQWHRERRRLVDTLQEEIEPLIYRYFGLTEQEITLVEDTIRVFEPSSTPTTWRSTQTVTLDPVEDTTVEPYCTQGLVAYADTLTTTLNTWAQTEGSSHRVRAEGGTDDQTGLAMVTLGLFSDEAAYQQKSLFQNLPKILKAFHAHASRKLGTLLYERDILLFQGDRIHIVRPNILLNWTRTAALNDAARIYGEIALAQKKS
;
A
#
# COMPACT_ATOMS: atom_id res chain seq x y z
N MET A 1 -26.71 -3.41 10.41
CA MET A 1 -25.86 -4.60 10.23
C MET A 1 -24.73 -4.28 9.26
N ALA A 2 -23.61 -4.99 9.38
CA ALA A 2 -22.55 -4.98 8.37
C ALA A 2 -22.73 -6.20 7.45
N LEU A 3 -22.64 -6.00 6.14
CA LEU A 3 -22.75 -7.01 5.10
C LEU A 3 -21.40 -7.19 4.42
N VAL A 4 -21.00 -8.45 4.19
CA VAL A 4 -19.72 -8.82 3.58
C VAL A 4 -19.99 -9.84 2.48
N SER A 5 -19.52 -9.61 1.26
CA SER A 5 -19.57 -10.62 0.20
C SER A 5 -18.61 -11.77 0.48
N LYS A 6 -18.92 -12.99 0.03
CA LYS A 6 -18.02 -14.16 0.20
C LYS A 6 -16.60 -13.95 -0.35
N GLY A 7 -16.44 -13.16 -1.42
CA GLY A 7 -15.13 -12.79 -1.95
C GLY A 7 -14.50 -11.54 -1.33
N PHE A 8 -15.06 -11.02 -0.24
CA PHE A 8 -14.57 -9.88 0.56
C PHE A 8 -14.42 -8.52 -0.14
N GLY A 9 -14.44 -8.46 -1.47
CA GLY A 9 -14.29 -7.22 -2.22
C GLY A 9 -15.47 -6.24 -2.09
N LYS A 10 -16.58 -6.64 -1.46
CA LYS A 10 -17.76 -5.81 -1.25
C LYS A 10 -18.22 -5.90 0.20
N VAL A 11 -18.12 -4.77 0.90
CA VAL A 11 -18.60 -4.58 2.26
C VAL A 11 -19.56 -3.39 2.28
N GLY A 12 -20.62 -3.46 3.06
CA GLY A 12 -21.58 -2.37 3.20
C GLY A 12 -22.32 -2.40 4.53
N TYR A 13 -22.71 -1.22 4.99
CA TYR A 13 -23.58 -1.07 6.15
C TYR A 13 -25.03 -0.88 5.68
N CYS A 14 -25.98 -1.49 6.37
CA CYS A 14 -27.40 -1.17 6.21
C CYS A 14 -28.12 -1.12 7.55
N ASP A 15 -29.10 -0.23 7.64
CA ASP A 15 -29.98 0.01 8.80
C ASP A 15 -31.40 -0.53 8.59
N PHE A 16 -31.62 -1.25 7.48
CA PHE A 16 -32.89 -1.88 7.12
C PHE A 16 -32.75 -3.40 6.98
N ASN A 17 -33.89 -4.10 6.99
CA ASN A 17 -33.92 -5.56 6.84
C ASN A 17 -33.58 -5.96 5.40
N VAL A 18 -32.69 -6.95 5.25
CA VAL A 18 -32.25 -7.46 3.94
C VAL A 18 -32.42 -8.98 3.93
N LEU A 19 -33.00 -9.51 2.84
CA LEU A 19 -33.01 -10.92 2.53
C LEU A 19 -32.02 -11.17 1.38
N PHE A 20 -31.08 -12.09 1.56
CA PHE A 20 -30.10 -12.45 0.54
C PHE A 20 -29.86 -13.97 0.54
N PRO A 21 -29.51 -14.55 -0.62
CA PRO A 21 -29.13 -15.95 -0.73
C PRO A 21 -27.69 -16.16 -0.21
N ASP A 22 -27.07 -17.29 -0.50
CA ASP A 22 -25.75 -17.69 0.03
C ASP A 22 -24.53 -16.89 -0.55
N SER A 23 -24.71 -15.66 -1.03
CA SER A 23 -23.62 -14.84 -1.61
C SER A 23 -23.05 -13.81 -0.63
N LEU A 24 -23.80 -13.46 0.41
CA LEU A 24 -23.42 -12.47 1.43
C LEU A 24 -23.40 -13.11 2.82
N ARG A 25 -22.68 -12.48 3.73
CA ARG A 25 -22.66 -12.75 5.17
C ARG A 25 -23.00 -11.46 5.90
N SER A 26 -23.60 -11.59 7.09
CA SER A 26 -23.96 -10.44 7.92
C SER A 26 -23.38 -10.54 9.33
N ILE A 27 -23.04 -9.39 9.88
CA ILE A 27 -22.74 -9.19 11.30
C ILE A 27 -23.79 -8.21 11.83
N VAL A 28 -24.57 -8.66 12.80
CA VAL A 28 -25.74 -7.95 13.33
C VAL A 28 -25.51 -7.65 14.81
N GLY A 29 -25.89 -6.45 15.22
CA GLY A 29 -25.88 -6.01 16.61
C GLY A 29 -27.10 -5.11 16.89
N PRO A 30 -27.36 -4.77 18.16
CA PRO A 30 -28.42 -3.85 18.56
C PRO A 30 -28.22 -2.44 17.98
N ARG A 31 -29.27 -1.60 18.05
CA ARG A 31 -29.22 -0.23 17.49
C ARG A 31 -28.16 0.66 18.14
N GLU A 32 -27.83 0.41 19.40
CA GLU A 32 -26.76 1.11 20.13
C GLU A 32 -25.37 0.88 19.53
N ASP A 33 -25.16 -0.25 18.83
CA ASP A 33 -23.89 -0.59 18.17
C ASP A 33 -23.80 -0.06 16.73
N ALA A 34 -24.72 0.81 16.30
CA ALA A 34 -24.73 1.32 14.93
C ALA A 34 -23.38 1.95 14.53
N ASP A 35 -22.79 2.77 15.40
CA ASP A 35 -21.49 3.40 15.17
C ASP A 35 -20.37 2.35 15.04
N LEU A 36 -20.40 1.30 15.87
CA LEU A 36 -19.43 0.18 15.81
C LEU A 36 -19.59 -0.63 14.53
N LEU A 37 -20.81 -0.91 14.09
CA LEU A 37 -21.09 -1.62 12.84
C LEU A 37 -20.70 -0.81 11.60
N MET A 38 -20.86 0.52 11.63
CA MET A 38 -20.35 1.40 10.59
C MET A 38 -18.81 1.40 10.56
N PHE A 39 -18.17 1.47 11.73
CA PHE A 39 -16.71 1.37 11.82
C PHE A 39 -16.19 0.01 11.35
N LEU A 40 -16.83 -1.08 11.76
CA LEU A 40 -16.53 -2.44 11.27
C LEU A 40 -16.65 -2.53 9.75
N THR A 41 -17.68 -1.91 9.17
CA THR A 41 -17.85 -1.84 7.71
C THR A 41 -16.67 -1.13 7.04
N ALA A 42 -16.22 0.01 7.59
CA ALA A 42 -15.07 0.74 7.08
C ALA A 42 -13.78 -0.05 7.21
N TYR A 43 -13.60 -0.71 8.35
CA TYR A 43 -12.44 -1.54 8.64
C TYR A 43 -12.36 -2.76 7.72
N LEU A 44 -13.44 -3.52 7.54
CA LEU A 44 -13.43 -4.67 6.65
C LEU A 44 -13.20 -4.29 5.17
N ARG A 45 -13.46 -3.03 4.79
CA ARG A 45 -13.12 -2.51 3.46
C ARG A 45 -11.65 -2.03 3.35
N SER A 46 -10.94 -1.92 4.46
CA SER A 46 -9.65 -1.24 4.52
C SER A 46 -8.48 -2.04 3.99
N ASN A 47 -7.38 -1.33 3.69
CA ASN A 47 -6.12 -1.96 3.32
C ASN A 47 -5.62 -2.89 4.43
N LEU A 48 -5.79 -2.50 5.69
CA LEU A 48 -5.37 -3.32 6.84
C LEU A 48 -6.16 -4.64 6.93
N ALA A 49 -7.48 -4.62 6.76
CA ALA A 49 -8.26 -5.86 6.79
C ALA A 49 -7.94 -6.75 5.57
N ARG A 50 -7.79 -6.16 4.39
CA ARG A 50 -7.31 -6.88 3.19
C ARG A 50 -5.94 -7.50 3.42
N TYR A 51 -5.01 -6.76 4.03
CA TYR A 51 -3.66 -7.24 4.34
C TYR A 51 -3.69 -8.45 5.25
N PHE A 52 -4.46 -8.39 6.34
CA PHE A 52 -4.59 -9.49 7.28
C PHE A 52 -5.15 -10.75 6.61
N ILE A 53 -6.20 -10.59 5.81
CA ILE A 53 -6.85 -11.69 5.12
C ILE A 53 -5.98 -12.29 4.03
N PHE A 54 -5.28 -11.46 3.26
CA PHE A 54 -4.34 -11.90 2.23
C PHE A 54 -3.29 -12.86 2.81
N HIS A 55 -2.85 -12.61 4.04
CA HIS A 55 -1.86 -13.47 4.72
C HIS A 55 -2.43 -14.66 5.49
N THR A 56 -3.75 -14.68 5.77
CA THR A 56 -4.34 -15.68 6.67
C THR A 56 -5.35 -16.60 6.00
N SER A 57 -5.83 -16.24 4.82
CA SER A 57 -6.78 -17.06 4.06
C SER A 57 -6.05 -18.09 3.19
N ALA A 58 -6.61 -19.29 3.10
CA ALA A 58 -6.00 -20.40 2.35
C ALA A 58 -6.18 -20.27 0.83
N ASN A 59 -7.23 -19.56 0.40
CA ASN A 59 -7.67 -19.51 -0.99
C ASN A 59 -7.33 -18.21 -1.72
N TRP A 60 -7.09 -17.12 -0.98
CA TRP A 60 -6.75 -15.83 -1.58
C TRP A 60 -5.32 -15.91 -2.12
N GLY A 61 -5.15 -15.65 -3.41
CA GLY A 61 -3.85 -15.75 -4.08
C GLY A 61 -3.56 -17.09 -4.77
N SER A 62 -4.39 -18.12 -4.62
CA SER A 62 -4.17 -19.45 -5.23
C SER A 62 -5.20 -19.83 -6.30
N GLU A 63 -6.50 -19.83 -5.98
CA GLU A 63 -7.50 -20.44 -6.89
C GLU A 63 -8.85 -19.70 -6.99
N ARG A 64 -9.41 -19.13 -5.91
CA ARG A 64 -10.72 -18.42 -5.93
C ARG A 64 -10.86 -17.37 -4.83
N ASP A 65 -11.46 -16.23 -5.16
CA ASP A 65 -11.89 -15.18 -4.20
C ASP A 65 -13.06 -15.66 -3.32
N GLN A 66 -12.85 -16.66 -2.47
CA GLN A 66 -13.79 -17.04 -1.42
C GLN A 66 -13.08 -17.17 -0.09
N ILE A 67 -13.47 -16.29 0.84
CA ILE A 67 -13.06 -16.34 2.23
C ILE A 67 -14.02 -17.25 2.98
N HIS A 68 -13.52 -18.21 3.74
CA HIS A 68 -14.32 -19.03 4.64
C HIS A 68 -14.78 -18.23 5.88
N LEU A 69 -15.94 -18.57 6.47
CA LEU A 69 -16.46 -17.81 7.61
C LEU A 69 -15.46 -17.78 8.78
N GLY A 70 -14.77 -18.89 9.03
CA GLY A 70 -13.74 -18.97 10.06
C GLY A 70 -12.56 -18.03 9.84
N GLU A 71 -12.21 -17.72 8.59
CA GLU A 71 -11.14 -16.75 8.27
C GLU A 71 -11.61 -15.32 8.52
N LEU A 72 -12.85 -14.99 8.14
CA LEU A 72 -13.45 -13.68 8.43
C LEU A 72 -13.56 -13.43 9.94
N LEU A 73 -13.89 -14.46 10.73
CA LEU A 73 -14.00 -14.35 12.19
C LEU A 73 -12.64 -14.24 12.90
N ARG A 74 -11.52 -14.48 12.20
CA ARG A 74 -10.16 -14.28 12.74
C ARG A 74 -9.65 -12.85 12.57
N VAL A 75 -10.33 -12.04 11.76
CA VAL A 75 -9.94 -10.64 11.54
C VAL A 75 -9.99 -9.89 12.88
N PRO A 76 -8.88 -9.25 13.30
CA PRO A 76 -8.81 -8.63 14.62
C PRO A 76 -9.73 -7.40 14.68
N PHE A 77 -10.61 -7.38 15.69
CA PHE A 77 -11.49 -6.25 15.95
C PHE A 77 -11.58 -5.96 17.45
N PRO A 78 -10.49 -5.46 18.08
CA PRO A 78 -10.52 -5.13 19.49
C PRO A 78 -11.54 -4.00 19.71
N LEU A 79 -12.47 -4.18 20.66
CA LEU A 79 -13.49 -3.17 20.96
C LEU A 79 -12.87 -1.94 21.67
N PRO A 80 -13.47 -0.74 21.54
CA PRO A 80 -12.95 0.45 22.18
C PRO A 80 -12.83 0.33 23.71
N GLY A 81 -11.62 0.47 24.24
CA GLY A 81 -11.29 0.26 25.65
C GLY A 81 -10.58 -1.05 25.95
N ASN A 82 -10.40 -1.93 24.95
CA ASN A 82 -9.45 -3.03 25.01
C ASN A 82 -8.00 -2.51 24.93
N GLU A 83 -7.05 -3.22 25.55
CA GLU A 83 -5.62 -2.87 25.58
C GLU A 83 -4.97 -2.81 24.18
N SER A 84 -5.45 -3.62 23.24
CA SER A 84 -4.95 -3.67 21.86
C SER A 84 -5.56 -2.60 20.95
N ALA A 85 -6.53 -1.82 21.44
CA ALA A 85 -7.11 -0.70 20.71
C ALA A 85 -6.47 0.62 21.17
N SER A 86 -6.33 1.57 20.25
CA SER A 86 -5.83 2.92 20.56
C SER A 86 -6.66 3.57 21.70
N PRO A 87 -6.03 4.37 22.58
CA PRO A 87 -6.76 5.16 23.58
C PRO A 87 -7.86 6.07 22.97
N ASP A 88 -7.66 6.47 21.71
CA ASP A 88 -8.59 7.29 20.93
C ASP A 88 -9.70 6.50 20.21
N ALA A 89 -9.77 5.17 20.39
CA ALA A 89 -10.66 4.27 19.65
C ALA A 89 -12.12 4.75 19.62
N ARG A 90 -12.69 5.16 20.76
CA ARG A 90 -14.08 5.65 20.86
C ARG A 90 -14.31 6.90 20.01
N ARG A 91 -13.33 7.80 19.97
CA ARG A 91 -13.39 9.05 19.18
C ARG A 91 -13.32 8.74 17.69
N ILE A 92 -12.42 7.82 17.31
CA ILE A 92 -12.25 7.36 15.93
C ILE A 92 -13.53 6.72 15.40
N VAL A 93 -14.11 5.78 16.15
CA VAL A 93 -15.38 5.10 15.78
C VAL A 93 -16.48 6.13 15.50
N LYS A 94 -16.69 7.09 16.40
CA LYS A 94 -17.68 8.17 16.20
C LYS A 94 -17.37 9.05 14.99
N GLN A 95 -16.10 9.35 14.75
CA GLN A 95 -15.67 10.16 13.59
C GLN A 95 -15.96 9.44 12.28
N VAL A 96 -15.64 8.15 12.20
CA VAL A 96 -15.89 7.30 11.03
C VAL A 96 -17.39 7.13 10.79
N ALA A 97 -18.18 6.82 11.83
CA ALA A 97 -19.63 6.70 11.73
C ALA A 97 -20.28 7.99 11.20
N ARG A 98 -19.87 9.16 11.70
CA ARG A 98 -20.33 10.47 11.19
C ARG A 98 -20.01 10.67 9.71
N LYS A 99 -18.81 10.28 9.27
CA LYS A 99 -18.40 10.37 7.86
C LYS A 99 -19.22 9.44 6.96
N ILE A 100 -19.47 8.20 7.40
CA ILE A 100 -20.32 7.24 6.69
C ILE A 100 -21.77 7.74 6.61
N GLY A 101 -22.32 8.28 7.70
CA GLY A 101 -23.67 8.87 7.71
C GLY A 101 -23.81 10.03 6.72
N LYS A 102 -22.82 10.94 6.66
CA LYS A 102 -22.78 12.02 5.66
C LYS A 102 -22.74 11.49 4.23
N LEU A 103 -21.94 10.44 3.97
CA LEU A 103 -21.89 9.81 2.66
C LEU A 103 -23.23 9.18 2.29
N SER A 104 -23.89 8.49 3.24
CA SER A 104 -25.20 7.87 3.01
C SER A 104 -26.23 8.90 2.52
N ASN A 105 -26.30 10.06 3.19
CA ASN A 105 -27.17 11.17 2.78
C ASN A 105 -26.80 11.69 1.38
N LYS A 106 -25.51 11.95 1.14
CA LYS A 106 -25.02 12.44 -0.17
C LYS A 106 -25.34 11.47 -1.31
N LEU A 107 -25.24 10.16 -1.05
CA LEU A 107 -25.59 9.11 -1.99
C LEU A 107 -27.08 9.11 -2.31
N GLN A 108 -27.94 9.26 -1.30
CA GLN A 108 -29.39 9.36 -1.48
C GLN A 108 -29.78 10.61 -2.29
N ASP A 109 -29.17 11.76 -2.01
CA ASP A 109 -29.39 13.00 -2.75
C ASP A 109 -28.97 12.86 -4.22
N THR A 110 -27.78 12.31 -4.47
CA THR A 110 -27.23 12.08 -5.82
C THR A 110 -28.15 11.16 -6.63
N LEU A 111 -28.61 10.05 -6.03
CA LEU A 111 -29.55 9.13 -6.69
C LEU A 111 -30.88 9.82 -7.01
N SER A 112 -31.38 10.65 -6.09
CA SER A 112 -32.64 11.40 -6.26
C SER A 112 -32.53 12.41 -7.40
N GLN A 113 -31.40 13.12 -7.50
CA GLN A 113 -31.11 14.07 -8.58
C GLN A 113 -31.02 13.38 -9.94
N LEU A 114 -30.31 12.25 -10.03
CA LEU A 114 -30.22 11.47 -11.28
C LEU A 114 -31.61 11.01 -11.75
N LYS A 115 -32.45 10.51 -10.84
CA LYS A 115 -33.83 10.12 -11.16
C LYS A 115 -34.70 11.31 -11.58
N ALA A 116 -34.55 12.47 -10.95
CA ALA A 116 -35.30 13.67 -11.30
C ALA A 116 -34.94 14.22 -12.68
N ASN A 117 -33.64 14.24 -13.01
CA ASN A 117 -33.14 14.66 -14.32
C ASN A 117 -33.63 13.73 -15.44
N ALA A 118 -33.64 12.42 -15.18
CA ALA A 118 -34.18 11.44 -16.11
C ALA A 118 -35.68 11.64 -16.42
N LYS A 119 -36.50 11.91 -15.38
CA LYS A 119 -37.94 12.19 -15.56
C LYS A 119 -38.20 13.41 -16.44
N ARG A 120 -37.32 14.41 -16.44
CA ARG A 120 -37.45 15.63 -17.26
C ARG A 120 -37.09 15.42 -18.74
N GLN A 121 -36.37 14.35 -19.08
CA GLN A 121 -35.86 14.07 -20.44
C GLN A 121 -36.57 12.90 -21.14
N SER A 122 -37.66 12.39 -20.58
CA SER A 122 -38.30 11.13 -20.99
C SER A 122 -38.94 11.16 -22.39
N LEU A 123 -38.25 10.56 -23.38
CA LEU A 123 -38.86 10.11 -24.65
C LEU A 123 -38.41 8.69 -25.12
N PHE A 124 -37.47 7.98 -24.47
CA PHE A 124 -37.05 6.62 -24.92
C PHE A 124 -36.54 5.70 -23.78
N ASP A 125 -36.65 4.37 -23.95
CA ASP A 125 -36.27 3.33 -22.97
C ASP A 125 -34.75 3.10 -22.79
N LYS A 126 -33.89 3.68 -23.63
CA LYS A 126 -32.42 3.54 -23.49
C LYS A 126 -31.82 4.32 -22.30
N TYR A 127 -32.60 5.13 -21.60
CA TYR A 127 -32.14 6.01 -20.53
C TYR A 127 -31.92 5.31 -19.18
N GLU A 128 -32.70 4.27 -18.83
CA GLU A 128 -32.57 3.62 -17.52
C GLU A 128 -31.21 2.91 -17.32
N VAL A 129 -30.68 2.31 -18.40
CA VAL A 129 -29.36 1.64 -18.38
C VAL A 129 -28.22 2.64 -18.18
N ASP A 130 -28.35 3.85 -18.74
CA ASP A 130 -27.34 4.90 -18.59
C ASP A 130 -27.32 5.46 -17.16
N ILE A 131 -28.50 5.70 -16.56
CA ILE A 131 -28.61 6.15 -15.16
C ILE A 131 -27.96 5.16 -14.19
N SER A 132 -28.21 3.86 -14.38
CA SER A 132 -27.60 2.82 -13.54
C SER A 132 -26.07 2.83 -13.62
N ARG A 133 -25.51 2.97 -14.83
CA ARG A 133 -24.05 3.07 -15.03
C ARG A 133 -23.47 4.34 -14.41
N GLN A 134 -24.11 5.48 -14.63
CA GLN A 134 -23.71 6.77 -14.05
C GLN A 134 -23.74 6.71 -12.52
N TRP A 135 -24.83 6.18 -11.96
CA TRP A 135 -24.98 5.97 -10.52
C TRP A 135 -23.88 5.07 -9.96
N HIS A 136 -23.60 3.93 -10.59
CA HIS A 136 -22.55 3.02 -10.15
C HIS A 136 -21.16 3.67 -10.17
N ARG A 137 -20.87 4.51 -11.18
CA ARG A 137 -19.61 5.26 -11.28
C ARG A 137 -19.48 6.29 -10.17
N GLU A 138 -20.49 7.15 -9.98
CA GLU A 138 -20.47 8.19 -8.96
C GLU A 138 -20.46 7.61 -7.54
N ARG A 139 -21.26 6.57 -7.29
CA ARG A 139 -21.24 5.87 -6.00
C ARG A 139 -19.86 5.30 -5.71
N ARG A 140 -19.22 4.63 -6.69
CA ARG A 140 -17.87 4.07 -6.52
C ARG A 140 -16.88 5.17 -6.16
N ARG A 141 -16.84 6.26 -6.94
CA ARG A 141 -15.99 7.41 -6.70
C ARG A 141 -16.15 7.97 -5.28
N LEU A 142 -17.39 8.25 -4.85
CA LEU A 142 -17.66 8.82 -3.53
C LEU A 142 -17.28 7.87 -2.38
N VAL A 143 -17.49 6.56 -2.55
CA VAL A 143 -17.11 5.54 -1.57
C VAL A 143 -15.59 5.41 -1.49
N ASP A 144 -14.89 5.41 -2.62
CA ASP A 144 -13.43 5.26 -2.68
C ASP A 144 -12.74 6.49 -2.09
N THR A 145 -13.18 7.70 -2.43
CA THR A 145 -12.70 8.94 -1.80
C THR A 145 -12.92 8.93 -0.30
N LEU A 146 -14.09 8.47 0.18
CA LEU A 146 -14.30 8.39 1.62
C LEU A 146 -13.39 7.34 2.28
N GLN A 147 -13.15 6.21 1.61
CA GLN A 147 -12.27 5.16 2.14
C GLN A 147 -10.85 5.70 2.32
N GLU A 148 -10.30 6.41 1.34
CA GLU A 148 -8.99 7.07 1.43
C GLU A 148 -8.93 8.05 2.62
N GLU A 149 -9.99 8.82 2.86
CA GLU A 149 -10.06 9.72 4.03
C GLU A 149 -10.13 9.00 5.38
N ILE A 150 -10.63 7.75 5.41
CA ILE A 150 -10.82 6.97 6.63
C ILE A 150 -9.60 6.06 6.92
N GLU A 151 -8.83 5.65 5.91
CA GLU A 151 -7.65 4.77 6.10
C GLU A 151 -6.73 5.23 7.24
N PRO A 152 -6.29 6.51 7.33
CA PRO A 152 -5.43 6.95 8.43
C PRO A 152 -6.08 6.84 9.81
N LEU A 153 -7.41 6.98 9.89
CA LEU A 153 -8.16 6.79 11.13
C LEU A 153 -8.18 5.32 11.56
N ILE A 154 -8.26 4.41 10.59
CA ILE A 154 -8.19 2.96 10.83
C ILE A 154 -6.79 2.60 11.32
N TYR A 155 -5.72 3.04 10.64
CA TYR A 155 -4.35 2.79 11.09
C TYR A 155 -4.12 3.31 12.51
N ARG A 156 -4.62 4.53 12.83
CA ARG A 156 -4.54 5.09 14.19
C ARG A 156 -5.36 4.30 15.21
N TYR A 157 -6.49 3.70 14.81
CA TYR A 157 -7.30 2.86 15.71
C TYR A 157 -6.53 1.64 16.18
N PHE A 158 -5.79 1.00 15.28
CA PHE A 158 -4.97 -0.18 15.55
C PHE A 158 -3.55 0.17 16.03
N GLY A 159 -3.18 1.45 16.04
CA GLY A 159 -1.88 1.90 16.56
C GLY A 159 -0.70 1.55 15.66
N LEU A 160 -0.91 1.45 14.35
CA LEU A 160 0.17 1.11 13.42
C LEU A 160 1.22 2.22 13.35
N THR A 161 2.48 1.82 13.27
CA THR A 161 3.63 2.66 12.94
C THR A 161 3.70 2.95 11.44
N GLU A 162 4.43 4.00 11.06
CA GLU A 162 4.67 4.34 9.64
C GLU A 162 5.30 3.18 8.85
N GLN A 163 6.15 2.38 9.50
CA GLN A 163 6.76 1.19 8.89
C GLN A 163 5.73 0.09 8.64
N GLU A 164 4.83 -0.16 9.58
CA GLU A 164 3.74 -1.14 9.41
C GLU A 164 2.73 -0.68 8.36
N ILE A 165 2.39 0.61 8.33
CA ILE A 165 1.54 1.20 7.29
C ILE A 165 2.19 1.01 5.92
N THR A 166 3.49 1.25 5.81
CA THR A 166 4.26 1.03 4.57
C THR A 166 4.12 -0.41 4.07
N LEU A 167 4.30 -1.40 4.96
CA LEU A 167 4.16 -2.82 4.62
C LEU A 167 2.74 -3.17 4.17
N VAL A 168 1.72 -2.66 4.88
CA VAL A 168 0.31 -2.85 4.54
C VAL A 168 -0.01 -2.29 3.16
N GLU A 169 0.38 -1.04 2.90
CA GLU A 169 0.07 -0.36 1.66
C GLU A 169 0.80 -0.95 0.45
N ASP A 170 2.09 -1.25 0.56
CA ASP A 170 2.84 -1.87 -0.54
C ASP A 170 2.31 -3.26 -0.87
N THR A 171 1.92 -4.04 0.15
CA THR A 171 1.27 -5.34 -0.08
C THR A 171 -0.01 -5.19 -0.87
N ILE A 172 -0.92 -4.32 -0.44
CA ILE A 172 -2.24 -4.23 -1.06
C ILE A 172 -2.22 -3.50 -2.40
N ARG A 173 -1.31 -2.56 -2.59
CA ARG A 173 -1.26 -1.74 -3.82
C ARG A 173 -0.30 -2.27 -4.88
N VAL A 174 0.73 -3.02 -4.49
CA VAL A 174 1.77 -3.50 -5.42
C VAL A 174 1.76 -5.03 -5.53
N PHE A 175 1.85 -5.75 -4.40
CA PHE A 175 2.05 -7.20 -4.41
C PHE A 175 0.77 -8.01 -4.67
N GLU A 176 -0.33 -7.69 -3.99
CA GLU A 176 -1.61 -8.41 -4.12
C GLU A 176 -2.18 -8.33 -5.55
N PRO A 177 -2.25 -7.16 -6.21
CA PRO A 177 -2.74 -7.06 -7.59
C PRO A 177 -1.90 -7.85 -8.59
N SER A 178 -0.60 -8.02 -8.29
CA SER A 178 0.35 -8.75 -9.14
C SER A 178 0.33 -10.27 -8.90
N SER A 179 -0.31 -10.73 -7.82
CA SER A 179 -0.35 -12.16 -7.44
C SER A 179 -1.37 -12.95 -8.25
N THR A 180 -2.49 -12.34 -8.63
CA THR A 180 -3.56 -13.00 -9.41
C THR A 180 -4.10 -12.08 -10.51
N PRO A 181 -3.47 -12.07 -11.71
CA PRO A 181 -3.97 -11.29 -12.85
C PRO A 181 -5.40 -11.69 -13.20
N THR A 182 -6.36 -10.76 -13.06
CA THR A 182 -7.79 -11.05 -13.17
C THR A 182 -8.26 -11.34 -14.59
N THR A 183 -7.42 -11.07 -15.60
CA THR A 183 -7.74 -11.29 -17.02
C THR A 183 -6.48 -11.68 -17.78
N TRP A 184 -6.57 -12.60 -18.75
CA TRP A 184 -5.46 -12.90 -19.68
C TRP A 184 -4.92 -11.65 -20.43
N ARG A 185 -5.76 -10.62 -20.55
CA ARG A 185 -5.43 -9.31 -21.12
C ARG A 185 -5.21 -8.20 -20.08
N SER A 186 -5.14 -8.49 -18.77
CA SER A 186 -4.76 -7.44 -17.81
C SER A 186 -3.29 -7.14 -18.05
N THR A 187 -3.02 -6.06 -18.75
CA THR A 187 -1.74 -5.75 -19.37
C THR A 187 -0.64 -5.30 -18.41
N GLN A 188 -0.84 -5.25 -17.09
CA GLN A 188 0.23 -4.80 -16.19
C GLN A 188 0.24 -5.60 -14.89
N THR A 189 1.19 -6.52 -14.79
CA THR A 189 1.72 -6.91 -13.49
C THR A 189 2.42 -5.67 -12.94
N VAL A 190 1.75 -4.96 -12.04
CA VAL A 190 2.17 -3.66 -11.51
C VAL A 190 3.61 -3.68 -10.96
N THR A 191 4.05 -4.81 -10.41
CA THR A 191 5.43 -5.01 -9.93
C THR A 191 6.50 -4.89 -11.03
N LEU A 192 6.13 -5.09 -12.30
CA LEU A 192 7.03 -5.03 -13.45
C LEU A 192 7.03 -3.67 -14.16
N ASP A 193 6.12 -2.77 -13.78
CA ASP A 193 6.11 -1.43 -14.36
C ASP A 193 7.40 -0.69 -13.98
N PRO A 194 8.01 0.07 -14.91
CA PRO A 194 9.04 1.04 -14.57
C PRO A 194 8.53 2.00 -13.47
N VAL A 195 9.45 2.45 -12.61
CA VAL A 195 9.09 3.30 -11.47
C VAL A 195 8.45 4.62 -11.92
N GLU A 196 8.81 5.12 -13.10
CA GLU A 196 8.27 6.34 -13.71
C GLU A 196 6.87 6.16 -14.33
N ASP A 197 6.56 4.94 -14.77
CA ASP A 197 5.36 4.65 -15.58
C ASP A 197 4.22 4.03 -14.76
N THR A 198 4.47 3.70 -13.49
CA THR A 198 3.46 3.10 -12.62
C THR A 198 2.33 4.08 -12.31
N THR A 199 1.13 3.53 -12.11
CA THR A 199 -0.05 4.29 -11.66
C THR A 199 -0.29 4.19 -10.15
N VAL A 200 0.58 3.50 -9.42
CA VAL A 200 0.40 3.23 -7.98
C VAL A 200 0.97 4.35 -7.12
N GLU A 201 0.12 4.92 -6.26
CA GLU A 201 0.54 5.86 -5.23
C GLU A 201 1.32 5.17 -4.09
N PRO A 202 2.42 5.76 -3.57
CA PRO A 202 2.93 7.10 -3.92
C PRO A 202 3.91 7.13 -5.10
N TYR A 203 4.21 5.99 -5.73
CA TYR A 203 5.27 5.86 -6.74
C TYR A 203 4.95 6.60 -8.04
N CYS A 204 3.69 6.70 -8.45
CA CYS A 204 3.32 7.45 -9.65
C CYS A 204 3.59 8.96 -9.55
N THR A 205 3.65 9.50 -8.33
CA THR A 205 3.95 10.91 -8.08
C THR A 205 5.39 11.14 -7.60
N GLN A 206 5.95 10.21 -6.84
CA GLN A 206 7.26 10.34 -6.20
C GLN A 206 8.39 9.57 -6.90
N GLY A 207 8.08 8.54 -7.69
CA GLY A 207 9.05 7.66 -8.31
C GLY A 207 10.07 7.10 -7.30
N LEU A 208 11.36 7.18 -7.63
CA LEU A 208 12.46 6.76 -6.75
C LEU A 208 12.56 7.57 -5.44
N VAL A 209 11.95 8.75 -5.36
CA VAL A 209 11.96 9.57 -4.12
C VAL A 209 11.32 8.80 -2.98
N ALA A 210 10.21 8.09 -3.22
CA ALA A 210 9.52 7.31 -2.19
C ALA A 210 10.44 6.28 -1.52
N TYR A 211 11.23 5.57 -2.34
CA TYR A 211 12.24 4.63 -1.86
C TYR A 211 13.37 5.35 -1.11
N ALA A 212 13.96 6.38 -1.73
CA ALA A 212 15.14 7.06 -1.21
C ALA A 212 14.86 7.78 0.13
N ASP A 213 13.71 8.43 0.26
CA ASP A 213 13.30 9.11 1.47
C ASP A 213 12.98 8.11 2.58
N THR A 214 12.33 6.98 2.27
CA THR A 214 12.08 5.90 3.25
C THR A 214 13.40 5.34 3.78
N LEU A 215 14.36 5.09 2.89
CA LEU A 215 15.68 4.55 3.23
C LEU A 215 16.48 5.54 4.10
N THR A 216 16.60 6.80 3.66
CA THR A 216 17.39 7.81 4.38
C THR A 216 16.75 8.18 5.71
N THR A 217 15.42 8.34 5.77
CA THR A 217 14.70 8.62 7.03
C THR A 217 14.92 7.50 8.04
N THR A 218 14.83 6.24 7.60
CA THR A 218 15.04 5.08 8.48
C THR A 218 16.46 5.06 9.03
N LEU A 219 17.47 5.17 8.16
CA LEU A 219 18.87 5.18 8.57
C LEU A 219 19.21 6.39 9.48
N ASN A 220 18.69 7.58 9.18
CA ASN A 220 18.93 8.78 9.98
C ASN A 220 18.26 8.72 11.34
N THR A 221 17.06 8.12 11.43
CA THR A 221 16.38 7.89 12.71
C THR A 221 17.22 6.98 13.61
N TRP A 222 17.78 5.90 13.06
CA TRP A 222 18.67 5.00 13.81
C TRP A 222 19.97 5.69 14.19
N ALA A 223 20.61 6.40 13.25
CA ALA A 223 21.84 7.16 13.52
C ALA A 223 21.64 8.21 14.63
N GLN A 224 20.50 8.90 14.64
CA GLN A 224 20.14 9.84 15.70
C GLN A 224 19.93 9.15 17.05
N THR A 225 19.28 7.99 17.05
CA THR A 225 19.05 7.19 18.27
C THR A 225 20.37 6.70 18.88
N GLU A 226 21.35 6.36 18.03
CA GLU A 226 22.71 5.98 18.46
C GLU A 226 23.61 7.18 18.77
N GLY A 227 23.13 8.42 18.63
CA GLY A 227 23.89 9.63 18.94
C GLY A 227 24.95 10.02 17.90
N SER A 228 24.84 9.52 16.67
CA SER A 228 25.77 9.85 15.58
C SER A 228 25.62 11.30 15.11
N SER A 229 26.75 11.96 14.83
CA SER A 229 26.82 13.27 14.18
C SER A 229 26.69 13.22 12.66
N HIS A 230 26.69 12.01 12.08
CA HIS A 230 26.59 11.83 10.63
C HIS A 230 25.14 11.58 10.21
N ARG A 231 24.83 11.97 8.99
CA ARG A 231 23.53 11.81 8.33
C ARG A 231 23.73 11.25 6.94
N VAL A 232 22.81 10.40 6.54
CA VAL A 232 22.76 9.76 5.23
C VAL A 232 21.94 10.61 4.29
N ARG A 233 22.48 10.87 3.10
CA ARG A 233 21.76 11.47 1.97
C ARG A 233 21.75 10.52 0.79
N ALA A 234 20.72 10.61 -0.04
CA ALA A 234 20.58 9.81 -1.24
C ALA A 234 20.61 10.67 -2.51
N GLU A 235 21.28 10.16 -3.54
CA GLU A 235 21.25 10.69 -4.89
C GLU A 235 21.09 9.53 -5.88
N GLY A 236 20.41 9.73 -7.00
CA GLY A 236 20.16 8.61 -7.90
C GLY A 236 19.32 8.97 -9.11
N GLY A 237 18.97 7.96 -9.88
CA GLY A 237 18.12 8.11 -11.05
C GLY A 237 17.86 6.79 -11.72
N THR A 238 17.25 6.87 -12.89
CA THR A 238 16.95 5.75 -13.77
C THR A 238 17.59 5.97 -15.13
N ASP A 239 17.79 4.88 -15.85
CA ASP A 239 18.35 4.89 -17.19
C ASP A 239 17.56 3.96 -18.11
N ASP A 240 16.81 4.56 -19.02
CA ASP A 240 15.97 3.86 -19.99
C ASP A 240 16.78 3.00 -20.97
N GLN A 241 18.06 3.34 -21.22
CA GLN A 241 18.89 2.60 -22.16
C GLN A 241 19.33 1.24 -21.61
N THR A 242 19.63 1.20 -20.30
CA THR A 242 20.06 -0.04 -19.63
C THR A 242 18.91 -0.74 -18.92
N GLY A 243 17.78 -0.06 -18.69
CA GLY A 243 16.68 -0.57 -17.87
C GLY A 243 17.06 -0.69 -16.39
N LEU A 244 18.06 0.07 -15.93
CA LEU A 244 18.56 0.05 -14.56
C LEU A 244 18.20 1.33 -13.83
N ALA A 245 18.04 1.19 -12.52
CA ALA A 245 17.89 2.27 -11.57
C ALA A 245 19.03 2.19 -10.54
N MET A 246 19.43 3.34 -10.01
CA MET A 246 20.49 3.38 -9.01
C MET A 246 20.25 4.48 -7.98
N VAL A 247 20.45 4.12 -6.72
CA VAL A 247 20.49 5.03 -5.57
C VAL A 247 21.84 4.91 -4.90
N THR A 248 22.49 6.06 -4.67
CA THR A 248 23.77 6.18 -3.98
C THR A 248 23.54 6.90 -2.66
N LEU A 249 23.97 6.27 -1.58
CA LEU A 249 24.00 6.86 -0.26
C LEU A 249 25.39 7.45 0.00
N GLY A 250 25.44 8.61 0.64
CA GLY A 250 26.65 9.21 1.17
C GLY A 250 26.46 9.70 2.59
N LEU A 251 27.58 9.84 3.32
CA LEU A 251 27.61 10.37 4.68
C LEU A 251 27.92 11.87 4.68
N PHE A 252 27.13 12.62 5.45
CA PHE A 252 27.20 14.08 5.57
C PHE A 252 26.99 14.51 7.02
N SER A 253 27.17 15.80 7.33
CA SER A 253 26.89 16.37 8.65
C SER A 253 25.41 16.73 8.87
N ASP A 254 24.64 16.80 7.79
CA ASP A 254 23.29 17.33 7.76
C ASP A 254 22.39 16.53 6.79
N GLU A 255 21.08 16.64 6.97
CA GLU A 255 20.09 15.95 6.13
C GLU A 255 19.78 16.79 4.87
N ALA A 256 19.38 16.13 3.78
CA ALA A 256 18.86 16.81 2.60
C ALA A 256 17.92 15.86 1.84
N ALA A 257 17.00 16.46 1.09
CA ALA A 257 16.12 15.72 0.20
C ALA A 257 16.91 14.99 -0.90
N TYR A 258 16.32 13.91 -1.41
CA TYR A 258 16.87 13.14 -2.51
C TYR A 258 17.19 14.02 -3.73
N GLN A 259 18.36 13.78 -4.33
CA GLN A 259 18.78 14.47 -5.56
C GLN A 259 18.71 13.54 -6.77
N GLN A 260 17.83 13.86 -7.71
CA GLN A 260 17.81 13.18 -9.01
C GLN A 260 19.04 13.57 -9.84
N LYS A 261 19.81 12.56 -10.27
CA LYS A 261 21.03 12.69 -11.07
C LYS A 261 21.03 11.66 -12.19
N SER A 262 21.69 12.02 -13.29
CA SER A 262 21.85 11.11 -14.42
C SER A 262 22.82 9.97 -14.10
N LEU A 263 22.42 8.73 -14.42
CA LEU A 263 23.24 7.53 -14.18
C LEU A 263 24.38 7.36 -15.19
N PHE A 264 24.30 7.97 -16.37
CA PHE A 264 25.17 7.69 -17.53
C PHE A 264 26.67 7.80 -17.22
N GLN A 265 27.08 8.71 -16.35
CA GLN A 265 28.50 8.93 -16.06
C GLN A 265 29.09 7.97 -15.01
N ASN A 266 28.24 7.42 -14.14
CA ASN A 266 28.66 6.67 -12.95
C ASN A 266 28.41 5.17 -13.09
N LEU A 267 27.34 4.78 -13.79
CA LEU A 267 26.92 3.38 -13.92
C LEU A 267 27.98 2.48 -14.57
N PRO A 268 28.65 2.84 -15.70
CA PRO A 268 29.70 2.00 -16.28
C PRO A 268 30.90 1.81 -15.34
N LYS A 269 31.24 2.83 -14.54
CA LYS A 269 32.33 2.76 -13.56
C LYS A 269 31.99 1.80 -12.42
N ILE A 270 30.77 1.88 -11.90
CA ILE A 270 30.25 1.04 -10.81
C ILE A 270 30.13 -0.41 -11.26
N LEU A 271 29.55 -0.67 -12.45
CA LEU A 271 29.45 -2.02 -13.01
C LEU A 271 30.84 -2.65 -13.24
N LYS A 272 31.80 -1.86 -13.75
CA LYS A 272 33.19 -2.31 -13.91
C LYS A 272 33.84 -2.62 -12.56
N ALA A 273 33.62 -1.80 -11.54
CA ALA A 273 34.12 -2.04 -10.18
C ALA A 273 33.50 -3.31 -9.58
N PHE A 274 32.20 -3.51 -9.75
CA PHE A 274 31.50 -4.72 -9.31
C PHE A 274 32.08 -5.97 -9.98
N HIS A 275 32.20 -6.00 -11.32
CA HIS A 275 32.81 -7.12 -12.03
C HIS A 275 34.22 -7.43 -11.51
N ALA A 276 35.07 -6.42 -11.32
CA ALA A 276 36.44 -6.63 -10.83
C ALA A 276 36.50 -7.28 -9.42
N HIS A 277 35.55 -6.96 -8.54
CA HIS A 277 35.48 -7.51 -7.19
C HIS A 277 34.75 -8.86 -7.15
N ALA A 278 33.67 -9.03 -7.91
CA ALA A 278 32.90 -10.27 -8.00
C ALA A 278 33.70 -11.40 -8.66
N SER A 279 34.47 -11.10 -9.73
CA SER A 279 35.32 -12.07 -10.41
C SER A 279 36.44 -12.65 -9.53
N ARG A 280 36.80 -12.00 -8.41
CA ARG A 280 37.77 -12.55 -7.45
C ARG A 280 37.18 -13.59 -6.50
N LYS A 281 35.85 -13.71 -6.39
CA LYS A 281 35.23 -14.49 -5.30
C LYS A 281 34.50 -15.77 -5.68
N LEU A 282 34.00 -16.00 -6.90
CA LEU A 282 33.38 -17.30 -7.24
C LEU A 282 33.49 -17.70 -8.72
N GLY A 283 33.98 -18.92 -8.97
CA GLY A 283 33.97 -19.62 -10.27
C GLY A 283 32.63 -20.28 -10.61
N THR A 284 31.52 -19.71 -10.14
CA THR A 284 30.17 -20.19 -10.43
C THR A 284 29.26 -18.96 -10.46
N LEU A 285 28.51 -18.80 -11.56
CA LEU A 285 27.62 -17.67 -11.83
C LEU A 285 26.67 -17.41 -10.65
N LEU A 286 26.95 -16.37 -9.86
CA LEU A 286 26.00 -15.77 -8.93
C LEU A 286 25.23 -14.70 -9.67
N TYR A 287 24.01 -15.03 -10.08
CA TYR A 287 23.05 -14.06 -10.59
C TYR A 287 22.38 -13.37 -9.39
N GLU A 288 23.13 -12.57 -8.63
CA GLU A 288 22.52 -11.63 -7.68
C GLU A 288 21.97 -10.46 -8.48
N ARG A 289 20.63 -10.37 -8.54
CA ARG A 289 19.88 -9.36 -9.30
C ARG A 289 19.97 -7.95 -8.69
N ASP A 290 20.57 -7.83 -7.51
CA ASP A 290 20.68 -6.60 -6.73
C ASP A 290 22.15 -6.34 -6.35
N ILE A 291 22.72 -5.25 -6.86
CA ILE A 291 24.11 -4.87 -6.56
C ILE A 291 24.09 -3.86 -5.42
N LEU A 292 24.59 -4.28 -4.25
CA LEU A 292 24.89 -3.40 -3.11
C LEU A 292 26.41 -3.29 -2.95
N LEU A 293 26.98 -2.15 -3.34
CA LEU A 293 28.43 -1.92 -3.35
C LEU A 293 28.82 -0.85 -2.33
N PHE A 294 29.72 -1.21 -1.40
CA PHE A 294 30.36 -0.27 -0.48
C PHE A 294 31.68 0.23 -1.09
N GLN A 295 31.78 1.54 -1.34
CA GLN A 295 32.95 2.18 -1.92
C GLN A 295 33.32 3.42 -1.10
N GLY A 296 34.26 3.25 -0.17
CA GLY A 296 34.69 4.33 0.72
C GLY A 296 33.56 4.75 1.66
N ASP A 297 33.17 6.02 1.60
CA ASP A 297 32.07 6.64 2.35
C ASP A 297 30.71 6.58 1.60
N ARG A 298 30.65 5.84 0.48
CA ARG A 298 29.48 5.71 -0.37
C ARG A 298 28.97 4.29 -0.47
N ILE A 299 27.65 4.15 -0.56
CA ILE A 299 26.97 2.88 -0.78
C ILE A 299 26.14 3.02 -2.06
N HIS A 300 26.38 2.17 -3.04
CA HIS A 300 25.64 2.16 -4.31
C HIS A 300 24.68 0.97 -4.35
N ILE A 301 23.41 1.25 -4.62
CA ILE A 301 22.33 0.27 -4.81
C ILE A 301 21.94 0.32 -6.28
N VAL A 302 22.12 -0.77 -7.03
CA VAL A 302 21.77 -0.87 -8.46
C VAL A 302 20.88 -2.08 -8.67
N ARG A 303 19.71 -1.86 -9.30
CA ARG A 303 18.72 -2.90 -9.61
C ARG A 303 18.01 -2.59 -10.93
N PRO A 304 17.31 -3.57 -11.55
CA PRO A 304 16.37 -3.28 -12.64
C PRO A 304 15.36 -2.20 -12.26
N ASN A 305 15.05 -1.32 -13.21
CA ASN A 305 14.02 -0.28 -13.07
C ASN A 305 12.62 -0.90 -13.20
N ILE A 306 12.22 -1.64 -12.18
CA ILE A 306 10.86 -2.19 -12.02
C ILE A 306 10.39 -1.90 -10.61
N LEU A 307 9.10 -1.58 -10.43
CA LEU A 307 8.55 -1.11 -9.17
C LEU A 307 8.81 -2.06 -8.00
N LEU A 308 8.79 -3.37 -8.24
CA LEU A 308 9.11 -4.40 -7.22
C LEU A 308 10.37 -4.10 -6.41
N ASN A 309 11.41 -3.58 -7.08
CA ASN A 309 12.74 -3.38 -6.53
C ASN A 309 12.91 -2.07 -5.76
N TRP A 310 11.96 -1.15 -5.91
CA TRP A 310 12.04 0.24 -5.45
C TRP A 310 10.81 0.64 -4.64
N THR A 311 10.19 -0.32 -3.95
CA THR A 311 9.12 -0.05 -2.99
C THR A 311 9.68 0.52 -1.68
N ARG A 312 8.84 1.22 -0.91
CA ARG A 312 9.16 1.66 0.46
C ARG A 312 9.50 0.45 1.36
N THR A 313 8.83 -0.68 1.15
CA THR A 313 9.17 -1.96 1.80
C THR A 313 10.57 -2.45 1.42
N ALA A 314 10.96 -2.34 0.15
CA ALA A 314 12.33 -2.64 -0.27
C ALA A 314 13.35 -1.72 0.42
N ALA A 315 13.03 -0.42 0.58
CA ALA A 315 13.86 0.52 1.32
C ALA A 315 14.05 0.13 2.80
N LEU A 316 12.99 -0.32 3.48
CA LEU A 316 13.09 -0.82 4.87
C LEU A 316 14.00 -2.04 4.98
N ASN A 317 13.88 -2.99 4.04
CA ASN A 317 14.75 -4.17 3.98
C ASN A 317 16.21 -3.80 3.71
N ASP A 318 16.44 -2.82 2.82
CA ASP A 318 17.79 -2.33 2.52
C ASP A 318 18.41 -1.58 3.68
N ALA A 319 17.64 -0.79 4.42
CA ALA A 319 18.11 -0.16 5.65
C ALA A 319 18.62 -1.21 6.64
N ALA A 320 17.82 -2.26 6.89
CA ALA A 320 18.20 -3.36 7.77
C ALA A 320 19.45 -4.12 7.27
N ARG A 321 19.54 -4.38 5.95
CA ARG A 321 20.70 -5.01 5.33
C ARG A 321 21.97 -4.18 5.50
N ILE A 322 21.90 -2.88 5.23
CA ILE A 322 23.03 -1.94 5.37
C ILE A 322 23.51 -1.88 6.81
N TYR A 323 22.58 -1.75 7.77
CA TYR A 323 22.91 -1.76 9.19
C TYR A 323 23.63 -3.05 9.60
N GLY A 324 23.11 -4.21 9.15
CA GLY A 324 23.71 -5.52 9.41
C GLY A 324 25.14 -5.65 8.87
N GLU A 325 25.39 -5.23 7.63
CA GLU A 325 26.73 -5.26 7.01
C GLU A 325 27.73 -4.36 7.77
N ILE A 326 27.31 -3.15 8.16
CA ILE A 326 28.15 -2.22 8.93
C ILE A 326 28.49 -2.80 10.31
N ALA A 327 27.50 -3.34 11.02
CA ALA A 327 27.70 -3.94 12.33
C ALA A 327 28.61 -5.18 12.28
N LEU A 328 28.52 -5.99 11.23
CA LEU A 328 29.41 -7.13 11.01
C LEU A 328 30.85 -6.71 10.68
N ALA A 329 31.02 -5.60 9.94
CA ALA A 329 32.35 -5.06 9.66
C ALA A 329 33.05 -4.56 10.93
N GLN A 330 32.32 -3.92 11.85
CA GLN A 330 32.87 -3.46 13.14
C GLN A 330 33.37 -4.61 14.02
N LYS A 331 32.69 -5.76 14.03
CA LYS A 331 33.11 -6.94 14.83
C LYS A 331 34.38 -7.64 14.31
N LYS A 332 34.78 -7.37 13.06
CA LYS A 332 35.97 -7.95 12.44
C LYS A 332 37.19 -7.02 12.51
N SER A 333 37.00 -5.77 12.93
CA SER A 333 38.05 -4.77 13.20
C SER A 333 38.58 -4.89 14.61
#